data_AF-A0A5C5XJR8-F1
#
_entry.id   AF-A0A5C5XJR8-F1
#
_cell.length_a   1.000
_cell.length_b   1.000
_cell.length_c   1.000
_cell.angle_alpha   90.00
_cell.angle_beta   90.00
_cell.angle_gamma   90.00
#
_symmetry.space_group_name_H-M   'P 1'
#
loop_
_entity.id
_entity.type
_entity.pdbx_description
1 polymer ?
#
loop_
_entity_poly.entity_id
_entity_poly.type
_entity_poly.pdbx_seq_one_letter_code
_entity_poly.pdbx_strand_id
1 'polypeptide(L)'
;MSVLSSEIDETLFLKASSAMQEKRMRIYLDDHLSMIVGEMELIERCHNSNRNSELGFFLIQLLSDLRVQKEIVEKVFHCLDFEVSIQGQLKQGAAWLAEKIGRFKLNDSLLEYSDLSRVVELEALLAVTQERIALWVTA
;
A
#
# COMPACT_ATOMS: atom_id res chain seq x y z
N MET A 1 18.61 -47.62 -3.71
CA MET A 1 19.21 -46.26 -3.77
C MET A 1 18.42 -45.28 -4.64
N SER A 2 17.68 -45.72 -5.68
CA SER A 2 16.89 -44.81 -6.55
C SER A 2 15.65 -44.19 -5.88
N VAL A 3 14.89 -44.92 -5.05
CA VAL A 3 13.65 -44.43 -4.41
C VAL A 3 13.92 -43.39 -3.31
N LEU A 4 14.96 -43.60 -2.51
CA LEU A 4 15.38 -42.64 -1.48
C LEU A 4 15.91 -41.32 -2.09
N SER A 5 16.49 -41.37 -3.29
CA SER A 5 16.92 -40.16 -4.01
C SER A 5 15.73 -39.35 -4.53
N SER A 6 14.69 -40.01 -5.03
CA SER A 6 13.49 -39.32 -5.54
C SER A 6 12.64 -38.68 -4.43
N GLU A 7 12.53 -39.32 -3.26
CA GLU A 7 11.82 -38.74 -2.10
C GLU A 7 12.53 -37.50 -1.53
N ILE A 8 13.87 -37.51 -1.53
CA ILE A 8 14.68 -36.36 -1.10
C ILE A 8 14.51 -35.18 -2.08
N ASP A 9 14.53 -35.44 -3.39
CA ASP A 9 14.33 -34.40 -4.40
C ASP A 9 12.92 -33.78 -4.33
N GLU A 10 11.88 -34.59 -4.11
CA GLU A 10 10.50 -34.12 -3.93
C GLU A 10 10.37 -33.26 -2.65
N THR A 11 10.95 -33.69 -1.54
CA THR A 11 10.94 -32.94 -0.28
C THR A 11 11.66 -31.58 -0.42
N LEU A 12 12.80 -31.56 -1.12
CA LEU A 12 13.54 -30.33 -1.39
C LEU A 12 12.76 -29.38 -2.30
N PHE A 13 12.11 -29.91 -3.34
CA PHE A 13 11.26 -29.13 -4.23
C PHE A 13 10.07 -28.50 -3.50
N LEU A 14 9.37 -29.27 -2.66
CA LEU A 14 8.23 -28.77 -1.87
C LEU A 14 8.68 -27.68 -0.89
N LYS A 15 9.82 -27.86 -0.22
CA LYS A 15 10.39 -26.84 0.67
C LYS A 15 10.76 -25.56 -0.06
N ALA A 16 11.39 -25.68 -1.24
CA ALA A 16 11.74 -24.53 -2.07
C ALA A 16 10.49 -23.79 -2.59
N SER A 17 9.46 -24.53 -3.01
CA SER A 17 8.17 -23.96 -3.42
C SER A 17 7.50 -23.21 -2.28
N SER A 18 7.42 -23.80 -1.09
CA SER A 18 6.87 -23.16 0.11
C SER A 18 7.60 -21.86 0.45
N ALA A 19 8.94 -21.87 0.51
CA ALA A 19 9.74 -20.69 0.79
C ALA A 19 9.54 -19.59 -0.27
N MET A 20 9.36 -19.98 -1.54
CA MET A 20 9.08 -19.05 -2.62
C MET A 20 7.67 -18.44 -2.51
N GLN A 21 6.66 -19.21 -2.09
CA GLN A 21 5.32 -18.68 -1.81
C GLN A 21 5.34 -17.72 -0.62
N GLU A 22 6.03 -18.08 0.46
CA GLU A 22 6.20 -17.25 1.65
C GLU A 22 6.83 -15.88 1.29
N LYS A 23 7.91 -15.90 0.51
CA LYS A 23 8.57 -14.67 0.03
C LYS A 23 7.64 -13.81 -0.82
N ARG A 24 6.89 -14.41 -1.75
CA ARG A 24 5.93 -13.66 -2.59
C ARG A 24 4.80 -13.05 -1.78
N MET A 25 4.26 -13.81 -0.83
CA MET A 25 3.22 -13.32 0.08
C MET A 25 3.74 -12.15 0.92
N ARG A 26 4.97 -12.24 1.43
CA ARG A 26 5.59 -11.13 2.16
C ARG A 26 5.72 -9.88 1.29
N ILE A 27 6.21 -10.00 0.06
CA ILE A 27 6.33 -8.86 -0.88
C ILE A 27 4.95 -8.23 -1.12
N TYR A 28 3.95 -9.06 -1.42
CA TYR A 28 2.59 -8.59 -1.66
C TYR A 28 2.01 -7.82 -0.46
N LEU A 29 2.22 -8.31 0.77
CA LEU A 29 1.74 -7.64 1.97
C LEU A 29 2.51 -6.36 2.29
N ASP A 30 3.83 -6.33 2.04
CA ASP A 30 4.65 -5.12 2.19
C ASP A 30 4.19 -4.03 1.21
N ASP A 31 3.96 -4.41 -0.07
CA ASP A 31 3.42 -3.51 -1.08
C ASP A 31 2.05 -2.95 -0.63
N HIS A 32 1.16 -3.83 -0.15
CA HIS A 32 -0.16 -3.46 0.34
C HIS A 32 -0.09 -2.43 1.46
N LEU A 33 0.78 -2.66 2.44
CA LEU A 33 0.96 -1.78 3.58
C LEU A 33 1.59 -0.44 3.18
N SER A 34 2.55 -0.44 2.25
CA SER A 34 3.13 0.77 1.68
C SER A 34 2.12 1.64 0.94
N MET A 35 1.19 1.07 0.16
CA MET A 35 0.15 1.89 -0.49
C MET A 35 -0.84 2.46 0.52
N ILE A 36 -1.25 1.70 1.55
CA ILE A 36 -2.11 2.23 2.61
C ILE A 36 -1.45 3.44 3.26
N VAL A 37 -0.15 3.34 3.60
CA VAL A 37 0.61 4.46 4.18
C VAL A 37 0.66 5.66 3.23
N GLY A 38 0.96 5.46 1.95
CA GLY A 38 0.99 6.55 0.96
C GLY A 38 -0.38 7.20 0.75
N GLU A 39 -1.47 6.42 0.73
CA GLU A 39 -2.85 6.92 0.64
C GLU A 39 -3.22 7.76 1.87
N MET A 40 -2.86 7.29 3.08
CA MET A 40 -3.07 8.04 4.32
C MET A 40 -2.34 9.39 4.30
N GLU A 41 -1.07 9.44 3.86
CA GLU A 41 -0.32 10.70 3.75
C GLU A 41 -0.96 11.67 2.74
N LEU A 42 -1.44 11.15 1.61
CA LEU A 42 -2.14 11.97 0.60
C LEU A 42 -3.45 12.53 1.15
N ILE A 43 -4.22 11.71 1.89
CA ILE A 43 -5.46 12.14 2.54
C ILE A 43 -5.19 13.22 3.56
N GLU A 44 -4.19 13.04 4.43
CA GLU A 44 -3.81 14.05 5.43
C GLU A 44 -3.41 15.36 4.77
N ARG A 45 -2.62 15.31 3.70
CA ARG A 45 -2.22 16.48 2.92
C ARG A 45 -3.42 17.19 2.29
N CYS A 46 -4.32 16.44 1.63
CA CYS A 46 -5.53 16.99 1.01
C CYS A 46 -6.47 17.59 2.07
N HIS A 47 -6.65 16.91 3.19
CA HIS A 47 -7.46 17.37 4.31
C HIS A 47 -6.92 18.68 4.89
N ASN A 48 -5.60 18.83 5.03
CA ASN A 48 -5.00 20.03 5.60
C ASN A 48 -5.37 21.31 4.82
N SER A 49 -5.61 21.21 3.52
CA SER A 49 -6.07 22.30 2.67
C SER A 49 -7.61 22.45 2.61
N ASN A 50 -8.37 21.50 3.17
CA ASN A 50 -9.82 21.40 3.06
C ASN A 50 -10.54 21.24 4.42
N ARG A 51 -9.87 21.48 5.55
CA ARG A 51 -10.31 21.13 6.92
C ARG A 51 -11.76 21.54 7.28
N ASN A 52 -12.22 22.68 6.79
CA ASN A 52 -13.53 23.26 7.14
C ASN A 52 -14.56 23.11 6.01
N SER A 53 -14.46 22.04 5.22
CA SER A 53 -15.36 21.75 4.10
C SER A 53 -15.93 20.34 4.21
N GLU A 54 -17.00 20.06 3.46
CA GLU A 54 -17.57 18.71 3.32
C GLU A 54 -16.51 17.69 2.89
N LEU A 55 -15.63 18.08 1.97
CA LEU A 55 -14.50 17.25 1.55
C LEU A 55 -13.55 16.95 2.71
N GLY A 56 -13.24 17.94 3.55
CA GLY A 56 -12.41 17.73 4.74
C GLY A 56 -13.01 16.70 5.70
N PHE A 57 -14.32 16.79 5.95
CA PHE A 57 -15.04 15.81 6.78
C PHE A 57 -15.04 14.41 6.17
N PHE A 58 -15.21 14.28 4.85
CA PHE A 58 -15.09 13.00 4.17
C PHE A 58 -13.67 12.42 4.30
N LEU A 59 -12.64 13.23 4.09
CA LEU A 59 -11.24 12.80 4.13
C LEU A 59 -10.83 12.28 5.51
N ILE A 60 -11.30 12.90 6.60
CA ILE A 60 -10.97 12.41 7.94
C ILE A 60 -11.68 11.08 8.26
N GLN A 61 -12.88 10.85 7.73
CA GLN A 61 -13.56 9.57 7.81
C GLN A 61 -12.81 8.49 7.02
N LEU A 62 -12.44 8.79 5.77
CA LEU A 62 -11.64 7.89 4.94
C LEU A 62 -10.30 7.53 5.59
N LEU A 63 -9.64 8.49 6.22
CA LEU A 63 -8.40 8.26 6.97
C LEU A 63 -8.61 7.27 8.13
N SER A 64 -9.75 7.38 8.83
CA SER A 64 -10.11 6.44 9.90
C SER A 64 -10.33 5.03 9.35
N ASP A 65 -11.03 4.89 8.22
CA ASP A 65 -11.27 3.60 7.58
C ASP A 65 -9.94 2.96 7.13
N LEU A 66 -9.00 3.77 6.61
CA LEU A 66 -7.68 3.28 6.22
C LEU A 66 -6.81 2.85 7.39
N ARG A 67 -6.92 3.50 8.56
CA ARG A 67 -6.24 3.04 9.77
C ARG A 67 -6.71 1.65 10.17
N VAL A 68 -8.02 1.39 10.11
CA VAL A 68 -8.58 0.06 10.36
C VAL A 68 -8.06 -0.95 9.33
N GLN A 69 -7.98 -0.57 8.05
CA GLN A 69 -7.45 -1.46 7.01
C GLN A 69 -5.96 -1.74 7.19
N LYS A 70 -5.17 -0.75 7.59
CA LYS A 70 -3.76 -0.91 7.97
C LYS A 70 -3.62 -1.97 9.06
N GLU A 71 -4.41 -1.86 10.13
CA GLU A 71 -4.41 -2.83 11.22
C GLU A 71 -4.80 -4.24 10.78
N ILE A 72 -5.71 -4.37 9.81
CA ILE A 72 -6.08 -5.68 9.22
C ILE A 72 -4.86 -6.30 8.54
N VAL A 73 -4.14 -5.53 7.72
CA VAL A 73 -2.93 -6.04 7.04
C VAL A 73 -1.84 -6.42 8.03
N GLU A 74 -1.62 -5.60 9.06
CA GLU A 74 -0.67 -5.91 10.14
C GLU A 74 -1.04 -7.19 10.90
N LYS A 75 -2.35 -7.45 11.10
CA LYS A 75 -2.81 -8.72 11.66
C LYS A 75 -2.53 -9.90 10.73
N VAL A 76 -2.66 -9.73 9.41
CA VAL A 76 -2.32 -10.78 8.43
C VAL A 76 -0.83 -11.10 8.48
N PHE A 77 0.05 -10.09 8.56
CA PHE A 77 1.48 -10.30 8.81
C PHE A 77 1.72 -11.18 10.04
N HIS A 78 1.08 -10.85 11.16
CA HIS A 78 1.20 -11.62 12.40
C HIS A 78 0.67 -13.05 12.25
N CYS A 79 -0.46 -13.27 11.57
CA CYS A 79 -1.02 -14.60 11.34
C CYS A 79 -0.12 -15.50 10.48
N LEU A 80 0.78 -14.91 9.68
CA LEU A 80 1.72 -15.62 8.82
C LEU A 80 3.14 -15.69 9.42
N ASP A 81 3.31 -15.29 10.69
CA ASP A 81 4.62 -15.19 11.35
C ASP A 81 5.62 -14.27 10.61
N PHE A 82 5.10 -13.27 9.89
CA PHE A 82 5.92 -12.30 9.20
C PHE A 82 6.19 -11.06 10.05
N GLU A 83 7.46 -10.69 10.17
CA GLU A 83 7.84 -9.39 10.75
C GLU A 83 7.38 -8.22 9.87
N VAL A 84 6.80 -7.21 10.49
CA VAL A 84 6.36 -5.94 9.87
C VAL A 84 7.56 -4.99 9.79
N SER A 85 7.94 -4.56 8.59
CA SER A 85 9.05 -3.61 8.39
C SER A 85 8.58 -2.15 8.31
N ILE A 86 8.46 -1.49 9.48
CA ILE A 86 7.95 -0.10 9.56
C ILE A 86 8.82 0.89 8.74
N GLN A 87 10.15 0.78 8.81
CA GLN A 87 11.04 1.68 8.07
C GLN A 87 10.97 1.45 6.55
N GLY A 88 10.78 0.20 6.12
CA GLY A 88 10.61 -0.15 4.72
C GLY A 88 9.32 0.42 4.16
N GLN A 89 8.22 0.33 4.92
CA GLN A 89 6.90 0.80 4.51
C GLN A 89 6.85 2.30 4.28
N LEU A 90 7.42 3.08 5.22
CA LEU A 90 7.45 4.54 5.11
C LEU A 90 8.26 5.00 3.90
N LYS A 91 9.46 4.44 3.69
CA LYS A 91 10.31 4.80 2.55
C LYS A 91 9.67 4.41 1.22
N GLN A 92 9.10 3.21 1.13
CA GLN A 92 8.50 2.72 -0.10
C GLN A 92 7.16 3.40 -0.39
N GLY A 93 6.33 3.64 0.63
CA GLY A 93 5.09 4.40 0.50
C GLY A 93 5.37 5.83 0.02
N ALA A 94 6.34 6.51 0.62
CA ALA A 94 6.77 7.83 0.16
C ALA A 94 7.34 7.82 -1.26
N ALA A 95 8.14 6.82 -1.63
CA ALA A 95 8.71 6.69 -2.97
C ALA A 95 7.62 6.42 -4.03
N TRP A 96 6.69 5.51 -3.76
CA TRP A 96 5.55 5.22 -4.63
C TRP A 96 4.65 6.46 -4.80
N LEU A 97 4.37 7.16 -3.70
CA LEU A 97 3.59 8.38 -3.73
C LEU A 97 4.31 9.48 -4.51
N ALA A 98 5.62 9.61 -4.35
CA ALA A 98 6.44 10.54 -5.13
C ALA A 98 6.46 10.20 -6.62
N GLU A 99 6.46 8.91 -7.00
CA GLU A 99 6.36 8.50 -8.40
C GLU A 99 5.00 8.87 -9.00
N LYS A 100 3.89 8.59 -8.29
CA LYS A 100 2.55 8.89 -8.78
C LYS A 100 2.28 10.39 -8.77
N ILE A 101 2.48 11.09 -7.66
CA ILE A 101 2.26 12.54 -7.54
C ILE A 101 3.26 13.34 -8.37
N GLY A 102 4.53 12.91 -8.46
CA GLY A 102 5.55 13.60 -9.25
C GLY A 102 5.20 13.67 -10.73
N ARG A 103 4.49 12.66 -11.26
CA ARG A 103 3.97 12.68 -12.64
C ARG A 103 2.79 13.64 -12.84
N PHE A 104 2.03 13.92 -11.78
CA PHE A 104 0.90 14.85 -11.80
C PHE A 104 1.27 16.28 -11.39
N LYS A 105 2.49 16.50 -10.90
CA LYS A 105 2.94 17.76 -10.28
C LYS A 105 4.13 18.36 -11.04
N LEU A 106 3.88 18.78 -12.29
CA LEU A 106 4.74 19.73 -13.01
C LEU A 106 3.95 20.93 -13.56
N ASN A 107 2.81 21.28 -12.92
CA ASN A 107 2.11 22.53 -13.21
C ASN A 107 2.29 23.49 -12.04
N ASP A 108 3.32 24.33 -12.16
CA ASP A 108 3.59 25.70 -11.65
C ASP A 108 2.87 26.32 -10.43
N SER A 109 2.14 25.58 -9.58
CA SER A 109 1.38 26.14 -8.44
C SER A 109 2.05 25.91 -7.09
N LEU A 110 3.38 25.74 -7.04
CA LEU A 110 4.14 25.45 -5.81
C LEU A 110 3.95 26.46 -4.65
N LEU A 111 3.24 27.56 -4.89
CA LEU A 111 2.99 28.60 -3.90
C LEU A 111 1.57 28.58 -3.29
N GLU A 112 0.53 28.07 -3.98
CA GLU A 112 -0.85 28.11 -3.48
C GLU A 112 -1.66 26.86 -3.85
N TYR A 113 -2.48 26.40 -2.91
CA TYR A 113 -3.44 25.31 -3.12
C TYR A 113 -4.58 25.82 -4.01
N SER A 114 -4.81 25.15 -5.15
CA SER A 114 -5.82 25.56 -6.13
C SER A 114 -6.93 24.51 -6.28
N ASP A 115 -8.05 24.88 -6.89
CA ASP A 115 -9.10 23.92 -7.27
C ASP A 115 -8.57 22.82 -8.20
N LEU A 116 -7.57 23.13 -9.05
CA LEU A 116 -6.90 22.13 -9.88
C LEU A 116 -6.06 21.17 -9.04
N SER A 117 -5.36 21.66 -8.01
CA SER A 117 -4.63 20.82 -7.05
C SER A 117 -5.57 19.84 -6.35
N ARG A 118 -6.77 20.30 -5.97
CA ARG A 118 -7.81 19.45 -5.36
C ARG A 118 -8.27 18.34 -6.31
N VAL A 119 -8.55 18.65 -7.57
CA VAL A 119 -8.97 17.65 -8.58
C VAL A 119 -7.89 16.58 -8.76
N VAL A 120 -6.64 16.99 -8.96
CA VAL A 120 -5.52 16.07 -9.14
C VAL A 120 -5.31 15.16 -7.93
N GLU A 121 -5.47 15.69 -6.72
CA GLU A 121 -5.40 14.90 -5.49
C GLU A 121 -6.51 13.86 -5.39
N LEU A 122 -7.73 14.24 -5.77
CA LEU A 122 -8.87 13.32 -5.78
C LEU A 122 -8.73 12.24 -6.85
N GLU A 123 -8.19 12.56 -8.03
CA GLU A 123 -7.87 11.57 -9.06
C GLU A 123 -6.80 10.59 -8.58
N ALA A 124 -5.75 11.09 -7.91
CA ALA A 124 -4.73 10.24 -7.31
C ALA A 124 -5.30 9.35 -6.19
N LEU A 125 -6.20 9.87 -5.36
CA LEU A 125 -6.91 9.11 -4.33
C LEU A 125 -7.79 8.02 -4.95
N LEU A 126 -8.54 8.34 -6.00
CA LEU A 126 -9.35 7.35 -6.71
C LEU A 126 -8.49 6.23 -7.29
N ALA A 127 -7.37 6.59 -7.93
CA ALA A 127 -6.45 5.61 -8.52
C ALA A 127 -5.84 4.68 -7.47
N VAL A 128 -5.34 5.22 -6.35
CA VAL A 128 -4.75 4.39 -5.28
C VAL A 128 -5.80 3.52 -4.59
N THR A 129 -7.01 4.04 -4.35
CA THR A 129 -8.10 3.24 -3.77
C THR A 129 -8.46 2.07 -4.70
N GLN A 130 -8.54 2.30 -6.01
CA GLN A 130 -8.83 1.23 -6.98
C GLN A 130 -7.71 0.18 -7.01
N GLU A 131 -6.45 0.60 -7.02
CA GLU A 131 -5.30 -0.28 -6.99
C GLU A 131 -5.27 -1.13 -5.71
N ARG A 132 -5.49 -0.50 -4.56
CA ARG A 132 -5.59 -1.18 -3.26
C ARG A 132 -6.71 -2.21 -3.20
N ILE A 133 -7.90 -1.89 -3.73
CA ILE A 133 -9.01 -2.86 -3.81
C ILE A 133 -8.65 -4.01 -4.76
N ALA A 134 -8.05 -3.70 -5.92
CA ALA A 134 -7.71 -4.69 -6.93
C ALA A 134 -6.75 -5.75 -6.39
N LEU A 135 -5.78 -5.36 -5.55
CA LEU A 135 -4.84 -6.31 -4.95
C LEU A 135 -5.55 -7.40 -4.16
N TRP A 136 -6.55 -7.05 -3.34
CA TRP A 136 -7.31 -8.05 -2.57
C TRP A 136 -8.23 -8.93 -3.42
N VAL A 137 -8.76 -8.39 -4.53
CA VAL A 137 -9.73 -9.10 -5.36
C VAL A 137 -9.06 -10.04 -6.36
N THR A 138 -7.82 -9.73 -6.75
CA THR A 138 -7.07 -10.50 -7.78
C THR A 138 -6.02 -11.46 -7.21
N ALA A 139 -5.75 -11.41 -5.90
CA ALA A 139 -4.94 -12.39 -5.17
C ALA A 139 -5.75 -13.67 -4.87
#